data_AF-A0A1F3DIZ5-F1
#
_entry.id   AF-A0A1F3DIZ5-F1
#
_cell.length_a   1.000
_cell.length_b   1.000
_cell.length_c   1.000
_cell.angle_alpha   90.00
_cell.angle_beta   90.00
_cell.angle_gamma   90.00
#
_symmetry.space_group_name_H-M   'P 1'
#
loop_
_entity.id
_entity.type
_entity.pdbx_description
1 polymer ?
#
loop_
_entity_poly.entity_id
_entity_poly.type
_entity_poly.pdbx_seq_one_letter_code
_entity_poly.pdbx_strand_id
1 'polypeptide(L)'
;MKVIERDRSSGNLMRRHDIIGYAYWKNGYKKEAEYWFNEQIRISKGAIKVGRYYSSSFDPNNAYYDLAGMYAFRGEKEKALEMLRKFDRCPVMSKSMVDDINNYNPLFNSIRNDPEFQKIIISWEEKYQAEHEKVRNWLEEQEKL
;
A
#
# COMPACT_ATOMS: atom_id res chain seq x y z
N MET A 1 18.14 -5.32 -16.26
CA MET A 1 17.34 -4.90 -17.44
C MET A 1 16.33 -5.95 -17.92
N LYS A 2 16.59 -7.26 -17.83
CA LYS A 2 15.70 -8.33 -18.39
C LYS A 2 14.31 -8.52 -17.74
N VAL A 3 14.09 -8.06 -16.50
CA VAL A 3 12.79 -8.23 -15.81
C VAL A 3 11.74 -7.24 -16.34
N ILE A 4 12.14 -6.00 -16.59
CA ILE A 4 11.25 -4.91 -17.04
C ILE A 4 10.68 -5.19 -18.44
N GLU A 5 11.47 -5.77 -19.34
CA GLU A 5 11.02 -6.14 -20.70
C GLU A 5 10.04 -7.32 -20.68
N ARG A 6 10.26 -8.30 -19.79
CA ARG A 6 9.38 -9.46 -19.61
C ARG A 6 8.00 -9.07 -19.04
N ASP A 7 7.97 -8.06 -18.16
CA ASP A 7 6.72 -7.57 -17.55
C ASP A 7 5.91 -6.70 -18.53
N ARG A 8 6.58 -5.95 -19.41
CA ARG A 8 5.91 -5.28 -20.54
C ARG A 8 5.30 -6.27 -21.54
N SER A 9 5.99 -7.36 -21.86
CA SER A 9 5.50 -8.33 -22.86
C SER A 9 4.40 -9.27 -22.34
N SER A 10 4.27 -9.45 -21.03
CA SER A 10 3.30 -10.37 -20.43
C SER A 10 1.97 -9.73 -20.05
N GLY A 11 1.82 -8.41 -20.21
CA GLY A 11 0.65 -7.66 -19.71
C GLY A 11 0.57 -7.59 -18.18
N ASN A 12 1.43 -8.33 -17.47
CA ASN A 12 1.71 -8.16 -16.05
C ASN A 12 2.77 -7.09 -15.89
N LEU A 13 2.36 -5.83 -16.08
CA LEU A 13 3.15 -4.68 -15.65
C LEU A 13 3.52 -4.89 -14.19
N MET A 14 4.83 -4.97 -13.90
CA MET A 14 5.38 -5.05 -12.54
C MET A 14 4.70 -4.00 -11.66
N ARG A 15 3.74 -4.37 -10.83
CA ARG A 15 2.82 -3.41 -10.17
C ARG A 15 3.46 -2.59 -9.05
N ARG A 16 4.76 -2.76 -8.82
CA ARG A 16 5.57 -2.06 -7.81
C ARG A 16 6.48 -1.00 -8.44
N HIS A 17 5.90 -0.07 -9.20
CA HIS A 17 6.67 1.03 -9.80
C HIS A 17 7.19 1.98 -8.71
N ASP A 18 6.50 2.04 -7.58
CA ASP A 18 6.89 2.71 -6.34
C ASP A 18 8.28 2.27 -5.82
N ILE A 19 8.54 0.96 -5.72
CA ILE A 19 9.84 0.42 -5.27
C ILE A 19 10.94 0.78 -6.27
N ILE A 20 10.66 0.62 -7.57
CA ILE A 20 11.64 0.95 -8.62
C ILE A 20 12.02 2.43 -8.54
N GLY A 21 11.02 3.30 -8.44
CA GLY A 21 11.22 4.73 -8.29
C GLY A 21 12.03 5.05 -7.04
N TYR A 22 11.70 4.44 -5.91
CA TYR A 22 12.43 4.64 -4.65
C TYR A 22 13.89 4.17 -4.75
N ALA A 23 14.16 3.05 -5.41
CA ALA A 23 15.51 2.56 -5.65
C ALA A 23 16.33 3.56 -6.49
N TYR A 24 15.78 4.07 -7.59
CA TYR A 24 16.45 5.13 -8.37
C TYR A 24 16.66 6.40 -7.54
N TRP A 25 15.66 6.81 -6.76
CA TRP A 25 15.73 8.01 -5.93
C TRP A 25 16.86 7.94 -4.91
N LYS A 26 17.02 6.79 -4.25
CA LYS A 26 18.06 6.53 -3.24
C LYS A 26 19.46 6.52 -3.84
N ASN A 27 19.60 6.19 -5.13
CA ASN A 27 20.86 6.19 -5.85
C ASN A 27 21.15 7.52 -6.59
N GLY A 28 20.33 8.56 -6.39
CA GLY A 28 20.55 9.88 -7.00
C GLY A 28 20.00 10.05 -8.42
N TYR A 29 19.42 9.00 -9.01
CA TYR A 29 18.80 9.02 -10.34
C TYR A 29 17.39 9.62 -10.28
N LYS A 30 17.31 10.93 -10.03
CA LYS A 30 16.05 11.63 -9.74
C LYS A 30 15.07 11.63 -10.92
N LYS A 31 15.57 11.76 -12.14
CA LYS A 31 14.72 11.81 -13.35
C LYS A 31 14.05 10.47 -13.61
N GLU A 32 14.80 9.39 -13.47
CA GLU A 32 14.33 8.01 -13.59
C GLU A 32 13.33 7.68 -12.47
N ALA A 33 13.65 8.08 -11.24
CA ALA A 33 12.74 7.93 -10.11
C ALA A 33 11.39 8.59 -10.37
N GLU A 34 11.39 9.86 -10.82
CA GLU A 34 10.17 10.59 -11.15
C GLU A 34 9.35 9.95 -12.26
N TYR A 35 10.00 9.37 -13.27
CA TYR A 35 9.29 8.60 -14.30
C TYR A 35 8.47 7.45 -13.68
N TRP A 36 9.09 6.65 -12.81
CA TRP A 36 8.43 5.52 -12.16
C TRP A 36 7.34 5.95 -11.17
N PHE A 37 7.55 7.02 -10.40
CA PHE A 37 6.52 7.56 -9.52
C PHE A 37 5.30 8.08 -10.28
N ASN A 38 5.53 8.81 -11.38
CA ASN A 38 4.44 9.29 -12.23
C ASN A 38 3.67 8.13 -12.89
N GLU A 39 4.37 7.07 -13.27
CA GLU A 39 3.76 5.88 -13.82
C GLU A 39 2.89 5.14 -12.79
N GLN A 40 3.36 4.99 -11.55
CA GLN A 40 2.55 4.43 -10.44
C GLN A 40 1.28 5.26 -10.23
N ILE A 41 1.39 6.59 -10.18
CA ILE A 41 0.26 7.50 -10.01
C ILE A 41 -0.73 7.36 -11.16
N ARG A 42 -0.24 7.29 -12.40
CA ARG A 42 -1.07 7.13 -13.61
C ARG A 42 -1.86 5.82 -13.57
N ILE A 43 -1.18 4.71 -13.27
CA ILE A 43 -1.80 3.38 -13.17
C ILE A 43 -2.84 3.35 -12.05
N SER A 44 -2.49 3.84 -10.86
CA SER A 44 -3.37 3.81 -9.69
C SER A 44 -4.62 4.69 -9.89
N LYS A 45 -4.47 5.90 -10.44
CA LYS A 45 -5.62 6.75 -10.82
C LYS A 45 -6.48 6.08 -11.89
N GLY A 46 -5.86 5.44 -12.87
CA GLY A 46 -6.56 4.66 -13.89
C GLY A 46 -7.40 3.54 -13.28
N ALA A 47 -6.82 2.74 -12.39
CA ALA A 47 -7.48 1.65 -11.68
C ALA A 47 -8.69 2.13 -10.85
N ILE A 48 -8.54 3.25 -10.14
CA ILE A 48 -9.64 3.88 -9.39
C ILE A 48 -10.78 4.29 -10.34
N LYS A 49 -10.45 4.97 -11.43
CA LYS A 49 -11.43 5.47 -12.40
C LYS A 49 -12.28 4.37 -13.01
N VAL A 50 -11.70 3.20 -13.29
CA VAL A 50 -12.41 2.07 -13.93
C VAL A 50 -12.97 1.05 -12.93
N GLY A 51 -12.94 1.33 -11.63
CA GLY A 51 -13.49 0.41 -10.62
C GLY A 51 -12.60 -0.80 -10.30
N ARG A 52 -11.37 -0.86 -10.83
CA ARG A 52 -10.42 -1.97 -10.65
C ARG A 52 -9.40 -1.70 -9.54
N TYR A 53 -9.84 -1.05 -8.48
CA TYR A 53 -9.01 -0.71 -7.32
C TYR A 53 -9.19 -1.67 -6.14
N TYR A 54 -10.14 -2.61 -6.26
CA TYR A 54 -10.32 -3.68 -5.31
C TYR A 54 -9.41 -4.84 -5.67
N SER A 55 -8.36 -4.96 -4.91
CA SER A 55 -7.89 -6.24 -4.41
C SER A 55 -7.92 -6.11 -2.89
N SER A 56 -8.27 -7.19 -2.20
CA SER A 56 -8.44 -7.24 -0.74
C SER A 56 -7.29 -6.54 0.00
N SER A 57 -7.42 -6.23 1.29
CA SER A 57 -6.28 -5.77 2.12
C SER A 57 -5.09 -6.73 2.18
N PHE A 58 -5.23 -7.94 1.62
CA PHE A 58 -4.15 -8.88 1.34
C PHE A 58 -3.33 -8.55 0.09
N ASP A 59 -3.78 -7.62 -0.76
CA ASP A 59 -3.06 -7.17 -1.93
C ASP A 59 -2.46 -5.77 -1.67
N PRO A 60 -1.13 -5.69 -1.50
CA PRO A 60 -0.43 -4.41 -1.37
C PRO A 60 -0.53 -3.55 -2.65
N ASN A 61 -1.03 -4.08 -3.78
CA ASN A 61 -1.26 -3.34 -5.02
C ASN A 61 -2.64 -2.65 -5.06
N ASN A 62 -3.17 -2.25 -3.90
CA ASN A 62 -4.38 -1.46 -3.85
C ASN A 62 -4.09 -0.02 -4.29
N ALA A 63 -4.82 0.46 -5.30
CA ALA A 63 -4.57 1.77 -5.88
C ALA A 63 -4.69 2.95 -4.90
N TYR A 64 -5.48 2.85 -3.83
CA TYR A 64 -5.51 3.87 -2.79
C TYR A 64 -4.25 3.83 -1.93
N TYR A 65 -3.76 2.63 -1.57
CA TYR A 65 -2.53 2.47 -0.81
C TYR A 65 -1.31 2.99 -1.60
N ASP A 66 -1.21 2.62 -2.88
CA ASP A 66 -0.14 3.07 -3.76
C ASP A 66 -0.13 4.60 -3.90
N LEU A 67 -1.30 5.21 -4.11
CA LEU A 67 -1.41 6.68 -4.16
C LEU A 67 -1.06 7.33 -2.83
N ALA A 68 -1.44 6.72 -1.70
CA ALA A 68 -1.09 7.24 -0.40
C ALA A 68 0.43 7.31 -0.21
N GLY A 69 1.15 6.24 -0.57
CA GLY A 69 2.60 6.21 -0.52
C GLY A 69 3.25 7.26 -1.42
N MET A 70 2.76 7.41 -2.66
CA MET A 70 3.27 8.42 -3.59
C MET A 70 3.06 9.85 -3.11
N TYR A 71 1.87 10.16 -2.59
CA TYR A 71 1.59 11.48 -2.05
C TYR A 71 2.38 11.76 -0.77
N ALA A 72 2.49 10.79 0.14
CA ALA A 72 3.31 10.93 1.36
C ALA A 72 4.77 11.21 1.01
N PHE A 73 5.33 10.43 0.08
CA PHE A 73 6.72 10.57 -0.37
C PHE A 73 6.99 11.94 -0.99
N ARG A 74 6.00 12.53 -1.68
CA ARG A 74 6.07 13.87 -2.27
C ARG A 74 5.76 15.02 -1.30
N GLY A 75 5.49 14.72 -0.03
CA GLY A 75 5.11 15.71 0.98
C GLY A 75 3.66 16.22 0.84
N GLU A 76 2.84 15.59 0.02
CA GLU A 76 1.43 15.91 -0.18
C GLU A 76 0.57 15.23 0.91
N LYS A 77 0.82 15.59 2.17
CA LYS A 77 0.28 14.92 3.35
C LYS A 77 -1.24 14.73 3.34
N GLU A 78 -1.99 15.79 3.07
CA GLU A 78 -3.46 15.78 3.14
C GLU A 78 -4.05 14.81 2.11
N LYS A 79 -3.45 14.74 0.93
CA LYS A 79 -3.85 13.79 -0.12
C LYS A 79 -3.48 12.36 0.27
N ALA A 80 -2.33 12.15 0.89
CA ALA A 80 -1.92 10.84 1.37
C ALA A 80 -2.93 10.29 2.40
N LEU A 81 -3.27 11.10 3.41
CA LEU A 81 -4.25 10.76 4.44
C LEU A 81 -5.64 10.51 3.82
N GLU A 82 -6.05 11.30 2.82
CA GLU A 82 -7.31 11.06 2.10
C GLU A 82 -7.35 9.68 1.44
N MET A 83 -6.26 9.26 0.79
CA MET A 83 -6.21 7.95 0.17
C MET A 83 -6.19 6.83 1.22
N LEU A 84 -5.48 7.01 2.34
CA LEU A 84 -5.51 6.05 3.46
C LEU A 84 -6.91 5.90 4.05
N ARG A 85 -7.68 6.98 4.20
CA ARG A 85 -9.10 6.92 4.62
C ARG A 85 -9.97 6.14 3.63
N LYS A 86 -9.67 6.21 2.34
CA LYS A 86 -10.39 5.41 1.33
C LYS A 86 -10.01 3.94 1.42
N PHE A 87 -8.72 3.64 1.63
CA PHE A 87 -8.24 2.29 1.82
C PHE A 87 -8.76 1.64 3.12
N ASP A 88 -8.87 2.42 4.19
CA ASP A 88 -9.42 2.00 5.49
C ASP A 88 -10.88 1.52 5.41
N ARG A 89 -11.59 1.75 4.31
CA ARG A 89 -12.92 1.14 4.10
C ARG A 89 -12.87 -0.36 3.87
N CYS A 90 -11.68 -0.96 3.70
CA CYS A 90 -11.54 -2.40 3.66
C CYS A 90 -11.96 -3.01 5.01
N PRO A 91 -12.86 -4.01 5.03
CA PRO A 91 -13.42 -4.55 6.27
C PRO A 91 -12.42 -5.40 7.07
N VAL A 92 -11.43 -5.97 6.39
CA VAL A 92 -10.40 -6.83 7.00
C VAL A 92 -9.04 -6.21 6.77
N MET A 93 -8.08 -6.50 7.63
CA MET A 93 -6.70 -6.05 7.47
C MET A 93 -5.74 -7.15 7.86
N SER A 94 -4.65 -7.29 7.10
CA SER A 94 -3.59 -8.24 7.42
C SER A 94 -2.54 -7.61 8.31
N LYS A 95 -1.93 -8.42 9.19
CA LYS A 95 -0.76 -8.00 9.98
C LYS A 95 0.38 -7.49 9.10
N SER A 96 0.63 -8.15 7.96
CA SER A 96 1.68 -7.73 7.03
C SER A 96 1.46 -6.32 6.48
N MET A 97 0.21 -5.91 6.27
CA MET A 97 -0.12 -4.57 5.77
C MET A 97 0.12 -3.49 6.84
N VAL A 98 -0.29 -3.77 8.08
CA VAL A 98 0.01 -2.93 9.24
C VAL A 98 1.51 -2.76 9.40
N ASP A 99 2.26 -3.86 9.37
CA ASP A 99 3.71 -3.83 9.55
C ASP A 99 4.42 -3.11 8.40
N ASP A 100 3.99 -3.30 7.14
CA ASP A 100 4.57 -2.61 5.98
C ASP A 100 4.46 -1.10 6.13
N ILE A 101 3.25 -0.57 6.33
CA ILE A 101 3.06 0.88 6.36
C ILE A 101 3.69 1.52 7.61
N ASN A 102 3.62 0.84 8.77
CA ASN A 102 4.05 1.41 10.03
C ASN A 102 5.56 1.30 10.25
N ASN A 103 6.21 0.27 9.71
CA ASN A 103 7.62 -0.03 10.05
C ASN A 103 8.56 -0.08 8.84
N TYR A 104 8.11 -0.60 7.70
CA TYR A 104 9.03 -1.00 6.63
C TYR A 104 9.01 -0.09 5.41
N ASN A 105 7.85 0.46 5.07
CA ASN A 105 7.65 1.18 3.82
C ASN A 105 8.14 2.64 3.96
N PRO A 106 9.24 3.01 3.29
CA PRO A 106 9.86 4.31 3.48
C PRO A 106 9.05 5.46 2.86
N LEU A 107 8.09 5.16 1.99
CA LEU A 107 7.25 6.17 1.34
C LEU A 107 6.38 6.93 2.33
N PHE A 108 6.07 6.30 3.47
CA PHE A 108 5.23 6.87 4.51
C PHE A 108 6.00 7.57 5.64
N ASN A 109 7.34 7.59 5.58
CA ASN A 109 8.18 8.16 6.64
C ASN A 109 7.81 9.60 7.01
N SER A 110 7.41 10.41 6.01
CA SER A 110 7.05 11.82 6.20
C SER A 110 5.76 12.02 6.99
N ILE A 111 4.86 11.03 7.04
CA ILE A 111 3.56 11.14 7.70
C ILE A 111 3.39 10.18 8.88
N ARG A 112 4.39 9.32 9.14
CA ARG A 112 4.29 8.26 10.16
C ARG A 112 3.97 8.80 11.55
N ASN A 113 4.47 9.96 11.92
CA ASN A 113 4.21 10.57 13.23
C ASN A 113 2.97 11.48 13.25
N ASP A 114 2.23 11.57 12.14
CA ASP A 114 1.00 12.36 12.10
C ASP A 114 -0.10 11.66 12.93
N PRO A 115 -0.81 12.39 13.82
CA PRO A 115 -1.86 11.78 14.66
C PRO A 115 -2.97 11.11 13.87
N GLU A 116 -3.34 11.66 12.70
CA GLU A 116 -4.38 11.07 11.87
C GLU A 116 -3.88 9.77 11.21
N PHE A 117 -2.63 9.74 10.77
CA PHE A 117 -2.01 8.52 10.28
C PHE A 117 -2.04 7.43 11.35
N GLN A 118 -1.58 7.74 12.57
CA GLN A 118 -1.57 6.79 13.69
C GLN A 118 -2.96 6.26 14.04
N LYS A 119 -3.98 7.13 14.01
CA LYS A 119 -5.38 6.72 14.20
C LYS A 119 -5.84 5.71 13.14
N ILE A 120 -5.44 5.89 11.89
CA ILE A 120 -5.77 4.94 10.81
C ILE A 120 -5.06 3.60 11.04
N ILE A 121 -3.80 3.61 11.46
CA ILE A 121 -3.06 2.37 11.76
C ILE A 121 -3.68 1.60 12.92
N ILE A 122 -4.12 2.30 13.97
CA ILE A 122 -4.83 1.66 15.10
C ILE A 122 -6.11 0.95 14.62
N SER A 123 -6.91 1.61 13.77
CA SER A 123 -8.10 0.98 13.13
C SER A 123 -7.72 -0.29 12.35
N TRP A 124 -6.56 -0.30 11.69
CA TRP A 124 -6.07 -1.45 10.93
C TRP A 124 -5.62 -2.59 11.84
N GLU A 125 -4.96 -2.28 12.95
CA GLU A 125 -4.58 -3.23 13.99
C GLU A 125 -5.81 -3.88 14.63
N GLU A 126 -6.83 -3.09 14.97
CA GLU A 126 -8.09 -3.58 15.52
C GLU A 126 -8.79 -4.57 14.56
N LYS A 127 -8.84 -4.25 13.26
CA LYS A 127 -9.39 -5.17 12.23
C LYS A 127 -8.62 -6.48 12.15
N TYR A 128 -7.29 -6.40 12.17
CA TYR A 128 -6.45 -7.60 12.18
C TYR A 128 -6.70 -8.46 13.43
N GLN A 129 -6.73 -7.84 14.61
CA GLN A 129 -6.93 -8.56 15.88
C GLN A 129 -8.32 -9.21 15.93
N ALA A 130 -9.36 -8.50 15.50
CA ALA A 130 -10.72 -9.05 15.45
C ALA A 130 -10.82 -10.30 14.56
N GLU A 131 -10.17 -10.31 13.40
CA GLU A 131 -10.13 -11.50 12.55
C GLU A 131 -9.29 -12.63 13.17
N HIS A 132 -8.19 -12.29 13.84
CA HIS A 132 -7.35 -13.28 14.52
C HIS A 132 -8.07 -13.94 15.70
N GLU A 133 -8.84 -13.19 16.48
CA GLU A 133 -9.67 -13.71 17.58
C GLU A 133 -10.79 -14.60 17.08
N LYS A 134 -11.49 -14.22 16.00
CA LYS A 134 -12.51 -15.07 15.38
C LYS A 134 -11.94 -16.42 14.97
N VAL A 135 -10.77 -16.44 14.35
CA VAL A 135 -10.11 -17.69 13.93
C VAL A 135 -9.67 -18.50 15.15
N ARG A 136 -9.15 -17.86 16.20
CA ARG A 136 -8.77 -18.55 17.44
C ARG A 136 -9.97 -19.25 18.08
N ASN A 137 -11.08 -18.52 18.29
CA ASN A 137 -12.28 -19.08 18.89
C ASN A 137 -12.83 -20.25 18.06
N TRP A 138 -12.83 -20.11 16.73
CA TRP A 138 -13.23 -21.19 15.84
C TRP A 138 -12.32 -22.43 16.01
N LEU A 139 -11.00 -22.27 16.09
CA LEU A 139 -10.08 -23.40 16.30
C LEU A 139 -10.28 -24.08 17.66
N GLU A 140 -10.53 -23.29 18.71
CA GLU A 140 -10.86 -23.81 20.06
C GLU A 140 -12.16 -24.64 20.04
N GLU A 141 -13.21 -24.15 19.37
CA GLU A 141 -14.47 -24.89 19.18
C GLU A 141 -14.29 -26.19 18.39
N GLN A 142 -13.29 -26.25 17.51
CA GLN A 142 -12.95 -27.44 16.73
C GLN A 142 -12.00 -28.39 17.45
N GLU A 143 -11.57 -28.11 18.69
CA GLU A 143 -10.54 -28.86 19.43
C GLU A 143 -9.22 -28.99 18.65
N LYS A 144 -8.88 -27.97 17.84
CA LYS A 144 -7.69 -27.93 16.98
C LYS A 144 -6.58 -27.01 17.51
N LEU A 145 -6.74 -26.52 18.74
CA LEU A 145 -5.81 -25.62 19.42
C LEU A 145 -5.10 -26.32 20.58
#